data_AF-A0A078KWK0-F1
#
_entry.id   AF-A0A078KWK0-F1
#
_cell.length_a   1.000
_cell.length_b   1.000
_cell.length_c   1.000
_cell.angle_alpha   90.00
_cell.angle_beta   90.00
_cell.angle_gamma   90.00
#
_symmetry.space_group_name_H-M   'P 1'
#
loop_
_entity.id
_entity.type
_entity.pdbx_description
1 polymer ?
#
loop_
_entity_poly.entity_id
_entity_poly.type
_entity_poly.pdbx_seq_one_letter_code
_entity_poly.pdbx_strand_id
1 'polypeptide(L)'
;MEHLNLLWFADINAGAYLHGYQLWLSIFIAKYLIIFIFMALAAMWLWGTSEHRNTLLWAFCAVLIASGLSWLIGHFWYHPRPFVMGIGHTYLNHAPDSSFPSDHTTVLCTISFVFLWREAVKSIVGSLLLISTACIAWARIYVGVHFPFDIIGAVFVALVATASAMYLSPYIQRYLVPINEFIYKALGKAPKVIAGLQKR
;
A
#
# COMPACT_ATOMS: atom_id res chain seq x y z
N MET A 1 18.09 1.31 19.51
CA MET A 1 17.02 1.16 18.51
C MET A 1 16.87 -0.29 18.08
N GLU A 2 17.93 -0.95 17.63
CA GLU A 2 17.85 -2.35 17.17
C GLU A 2 17.35 -3.34 18.22
N HIS A 3 17.82 -3.23 19.47
CA HIS A 3 17.31 -4.06 20.56
C HIS A 3 15.79 -3.94 20.75
N LEU A 4 15.23 -2.73 20.62
CA LEU A 4 13.78 -2.52 20.72
C LEU A 4 13.04 -3.15 19.56
N ASN A 5 13.61 -3.06 18.35
CA ASN A 5 13.06 -3.67 17.14
C ASN A 5 12.97 -5.20 17.27
N LEU A 6 14.02 -5.81 17.84
CA LEU A 6 14.06 -7.25 18.14
C LEU A 6 13.06 -7.66 19.23
N LEU A 7 12.95 -6.88 20.31
CA LEU A 7 11.96 -7.14 21.37
C LEU A 7 10.53 -7.11 20.83
N TRP A 8 10.15 -6.04 20.11
CA TRP A 8 8.83 -5.94 19.52
C TRP A 8 8.57 -7.01 18.46
N PHE A 9 9.59 -7.41 17.71
CA PHE A 9 9.49 -8.54 16.81
C PHE A 9 9.21 -9.84 17.58
N ALA A 10 9.94 -10.11 18.66
CA ALA A 10 9.75 -11.32 19.47
C ALA A 10 8.35 -11.38 20.13
N ASP A 11 7.80 -10.23 20.52
CA ASP A 11 6.45 -10.13 21.11
C ASP A 11 5.33 -10.41 20.08
N ILE A 12 5.59 -10.13 18.79
CA ILE A 12 4.58 -10.24 17.72
C ILE A 12 4.74 -11.53 16.92
N ASN A 13 5.97 -11.95 16.62
CA ASN A 13 6.24 -13.09 15.74
C ASN A 13 5.58 -14.36 16.29
N ALA A 14 4.96 -15.13 15.38
CA ALA A 14 4.29 -16.34 15.77
C ALA A 14 5.30 -17.37 16.32
N GLY A 15 4.96 -18.01 17.43
CA GLY A 15 5.78 -19.10 17.98
C GLY A 15 5.76 -20.36 17.11
N ALA A 16 6.67 -21.29 17.40
CA ALA A 16 6.95 -22.50 16.61
C ALA A 16 5.73 -23.34 16.18
N TYR A 17 4.63 -23.27 16.93
CA TYR A 17 3.44 -24.09 16.73
C TYR A 17 2.32 -23.38 15.96
N LEU A 18 2.60 -22.42 15.08
CA LEU A 18 1.56 -21.85 14.21
C LEU A 18 1.10 -22.89 13.16
N HIS A 19 -0.18 -23.30 13.20
CA HIS A 19 -0.75 -24.28 12.27
C HIS A 19 -2.24 -24.03 12.01
N GLY A 20 -2.84 -24.85 11.12
CA GLY A 20 -4.28 -24.85 10.85
C GLY A 20 -4.81 -23.51 10.33
N TYR A 21 -5.96 -23.10 10.86
CA TYR A 21 -6.65 -21.89 10.41
C TYR A 21 -5.85 -20.60 10.67
N GLN A 22 -5.13 -20.51 11.79
CA GLN A 22 -4.33 -19.32 12.14
C GLN A 22 -3.17 -19.13 11.16
N LEU A 23 -2.49 -20.22 10.78
CA LEU A 23 -1.46 -20.21 9.75
C LEU A 23 -2.04 -19.77 8.39
N TRP A 24 -3.15 -20.38 7.98
CA TRP A 24 -3.78 -20.04 6.71
C TRP A 24 -4.21 -18.56 6.66
N LEU A 25 -4.83 -18.05 7.72
CA LEU A 25 -5.32 -16.68 7.81
C LEU A 25 -4.16 -15.67 7.80
N SER A 26 -3.10 -15.93 8.56
CA SER A 26 -1.94 -15.04 8.59
C SER A 26 -1.21 -14.99 7.24
N ILE A 27 -1.05 -16.13 6.55
CA ILE A 27 -0.52 -16.16 5.18
C ILE A 27 -1.46 -15.44 4.21
N PHE A 28 -2.77 -15.64 4.33
CA PHE A 28 -3.75 -14.96 3.49
C PHE A 28 -3.64 -13.44 3.61
N ILE A 29 -3.59 -12.93 4.83
CA ILE A 29 -3.43 -11.49 5.08
C ILE A 29 -2.06 -11.01 4.59
N ALA A 30 -0.97 -11.71 4.93
CA ALA A 30 0.39 -11.28 4.61
C ALA A 30 0.77 -11.36 3.12
N LYS A 31 0.13 -12.23 2.32
CA LYS A 31 0.51 -12.49 0.91
C LYS A 31 -0.62 -12.24 -0.08
N TYR A 32 -1.85 -12.64 0.22
CA TYR A 32 -2.93 -12.68 -0.78
C TYR A 32 -3.85 -11.46 -0.71
N LEU A 33 -4.09 -10.89 0.47
CA LEU A 33 -5.00 -9.76 0.65
C LEU A 33 -4.65 -8.55 -0.25
N ILE A 34 -3.37 -8.27 -0.44
CA ILE A 34 -2.90 -7.19 -1.34
C ILE A 34 -3.39 -7.37 -2.78
N ILE A 35 -3.50 -8.62 -3.28
CA ILE A 35 -3.99 -8.92 -4.63
C ILE A 35 -5.47 -8.54 -4.73
N PHE A 36 -6.28 -8.88 -3.72
CA PHE A 36 -7.69 -8.51 -3.66
C PHE A 36 -7.88 -7.00 -3.60
N ILE A 37 -7.02 -6.29 -2.85
CA ILE A 37 -7.02 -4.83 -2.82
C ILE A 37 -6.75 -4.26 -4.22
N PHE A 38 -5.71 -4.72 -4.92
CA PHE A 38 -5.42 -4.26 -6.27
C PHE A 38 -6.54 -4.58 -7.27
N MET A 39 -7.17 -5.75 -7.18
CA MET A 39 -8.34 -6.08 -7.99
C MET A 39 -9.51 -5.12 -7.70
N ALA A 40 -9.76 -4.78 -6.44
CA ALA A 40 -10.79 -3.82 -6.06
C ALA A 40 -10.48 -2.39 -6.56
N LEU A 41 -9.22 -1.94 -6.47
CA LEU A 41 -8.78 -0.65 -7.00
C LEU A 41 -8.90 -0.61 -8.54
N ALA A 42 -8.54 -1.69 -9.24
CA ALA A 42 -8.72 -1.79 -10.68
C ALA A 42 -10.21 -1.76 -11.08
N ALA A 43 -11.05 -2.49 -10.35
CA ALA A 43 -12.49 -2.44 -10.52
C ALA A 43 -13.04 -1.02 -10.27
N MET A 44 -12.55 -0.33 -9.25
CA MET A 44 -12.91 1.06 -8.93
C MET A 44 -12.49 2.03 -10.04
N TRP A 45 -11.32 1.85 -10.65
CA TRP A 45 -10.92 2.68 -11.80
C TRP A 45 -11.83 2.45 -13.02
N LEU A 46 -12.22 1.18 -13.24
CA LEU A 46 -13.03 0.75 -14.40
C LEU A 46 -14.51 1.11 -14.28
N TRP A 47 -15.10 1.04 -13.09
CA TRP A 47 -16.55 1.16 -12.87
C TRP A 47 -16.93 2.24 -11.85
N GLY A 48 -15.96 2.88 -11.19
CA GLY A 48 -16.20 3.97 -10.25
C GLY A 48 -16.43 5.33 -10.92
N THR A 49 -16.47 6.37 -10.09
CA THR A 49 -16.66 7.77 -10.51
C THR A 49 -15.39 8.33 -11.15
N SER A 50 -15.52 9.45 -11.87
CA SER A 50 -14.35 10.19 -12.38
C SER A 50 -13.42 10.68 -11.26
N GLU A 51 -13.99 11.02 -10.10
CA GLU A 51 -13.24 11.39 -8.91
C GLU A 51 -12.37 10.23 -8.42
N HIS A 52 -12.93 9.04 -8.18
CA HIS A 52 -12.17 7.86 -7.77
C HIS A 52 -11.10 7.48 -8.80
N ARG A 53 -11.44 7.54 -10.09
CA ARG A 53 -10.50 7.26 -11.18
C ARG A 53 -9.31 8.21 -11.15
N ASN A 54 -9.57 9.50 -10.96
CA ASN A 54 -8.53 10.48 -10.77
C ASN A 54 -7.78 10.24 -9.45
N THR A 55 -8.43 9.76 -8.38
CA THR A 55 -7.75 9.49 -7.09
C THR A 55 -6.72 8.38 -7.26
N LEU A 56 -7.10 7.35 -7.98
CA LEU A 56 -6.23 6.23 -8.35
C LEU A 56 -5.06 6.65 -9.24
N LEU A 57 -5.24 7.58 -10.18
CA LEU A 57 -4.12 8.09 -10.99
C LEU A 57 -3.04 8.73 -10.11
N TRP A 58 -3.44 9.48 -9.09
CA TRP A 58 -2.48 10.15 -8.22
C TRP A 58 -1.89 9.20 -7.20
N ALA A 59 -2.68 8.25 -6.71
CA ALA A 59 -2.18 7.17 -5.88
C ALA A 59 -1.11 6.39 -6.64
N PHE A 60 -1.32 6.14 -7.94
CA PHE A 60 -0.32 5.55 -8.82
C PHE A 60 0.96 6.41 -8.91
N CYS A 61 0.85 7.72 -9.19
CA CYS A 61 2.02 8.62 -9.21
C CYS A 61 2.77 8.63 -7.87
N ALA A 62 2.06 8.70 -6.74
CA ALA A 62 2.65 8.67 -5.41
C ALA A 62 3.32 7.33 -5.12
N VAL A 63 2.73 6.21 -5.54
CA VAL A 63 3.32 4.87 -5.40
C VAL A 63 4.62 4.76 -6.22
N LEU A 64 4.69 5.34 -7.42
CA LEU A 64 5.95 5.36 -8.18
C LEU A 64 7.06 6.09 -7.41
N ILE A 65 6.74 7.23 -6.77
CA ILE A 65 7.68 7.96 -5.92
C ILE A 65 8.06 7.10 -4.71
N ALA A 66 7.08 6.52 -4.01
CA ALA A 66 7.29 5.72 -2.81
C ALA A 66 8.16 4.48 -3.09
N SER A 67 7.87 3.75 -4.16
CA SER A 67 8.65 2.58 -4.59
C SER A 67 10.06 2.98 -5.02
N GLY A 68 10.23 4.12 -5.69
CA GLY A 68 11.55 4.66 -6.02
C GLY A 68 12.38 4.98 -4.77
N LEU A 69 11.75 5.62 -3.77
CA LEU A 69 12.39 5.88 -2.47
C LEU A 69 12.71 4.60 -1.72
N SER A 70 11.77 3.64 -1.64
CA SER A 70 11.98 2.33 -1.02
C SER A 70 13.18 1.61 -1.64
N TRP A 71 13.22 1.56 -2.97
CA TRP A 71 14.32 0.95 -3.72
C TRP A 71 15.66 1.64 -3.45
N LEU A 72 15.72 2.97 -3.48
CA LEU A 72 16.93 3.72 -3.17
C LEU A 72 17.41 3.43 -1.74
N ILE A 73 16.50 3.45 -0.76
CA ILE A 73 16.82 3.13 0.63
C ILE A 73 17.38 1.71 0.73
N GLY A 74 16.69 0.72 0.18
CA GLY A 74 17.15 -0.68 0.23
C GLY A 74 18.46 -0.92 -0.51
N HIS A 75 18.77 -0.11 -1.54
CA HIS A 75 20.02 -0.18 -2.27
C HIS A 75 21.21 0.36 -1.47
N PHE A 76 21.03 1.48 -0.75
CA PHE A 76 22.10 2.08 0.06
C PHE A 76 22.14 1.58 1.52
N TRP A 77 21.05 0.99 2.00
CA TRP A 77 20.91 0.47 3.35
C TRP A 77 20.24 -0.90 3.32
N TYR A 78 21.07 -1.93 3.15
CA TYR A 78 20.63 -3.30 3.34
C TYR A 78 20.32 -3.56 4.81
N HIS A 79 19.10 -4.00 5.09
CA HIS A 79 18.69 -4.47 6.41
C HIS A 79 18.22 -5.92 6.28
N PRO A 80 18.90 -6.91 6.90
CA PRO A 80 18.54 -8.31 6.73
C PRO A 80 17.16 -8.59 7.35
N ARG A 81 16.38 -9.45 6.70
CA ARG A 81 15.09 -9.92 7.23
C ARG A 81 15.28 -10.82 8.45
N PRO A 82 14.26 -10.98 9.32
CA PRO A 82 14.36 -11.85 10.50
C PRO A 82 14.87 -13.26 10.19
N PHE A 83 14.33 -13.88 9.13
CA PHE A 83 14.72 -15.23 8.72
C PHE A 83 16.16 -15.34 8.20
N VAL A 84 16.72 -14.27 7.62
CA VAL A 84 18.11 -14.23 7.16
C VAL A 84 19.06 -14.25 8.36
N MET A 85 18.63 -13.65 9.48
CA MET A 85 19.37 -13.68 10.74
C MET A 85 19.11 -14.94 11.57
N GLY A 86 18.25 -15.86 11.12
CA GLY A 86 17.87 -17.05 11.87
C GLY A 86 17.10 -16.75 13.15
N ILE A 87 16.40 -15.61 13.21
CA ILE A 87 15.61 -15.21 14.39
C ILE A 87 14.11 -15.38 14.16
N GLY A 88 13.40 -15.77 15.23
CA GLY A 88 11.97 -16.06 15.19
C GLY A 88 11.62 -17.23 14.28
N HIS A 89 10.36 -17.29 13.88
CA HIS A 89 9.82 -18.31 13.00
C HIS A 89 9.25 -17.67 11.73
N THR A 90 9.56 -18.29 10.60
CA THR A 90 9.19 -17.79 9.27
C THR A 90 8.23 -18.75 8.60
N TYR A 91 7.02 -18.26 8.35
CA TYR A 91 5.92 -19.05 7.79
C TYR A 91 5.64 -18.72 6.32
N LEU A 92 6.49 -17.89 5.71
CA LEU A 92 6.33 -17.43 4.35
C LEU A 92 7.69 -17.45 3.64
N ASN A 93 7.78 -18.20 2.54
CA ASN A 93 8.98 -18.16 1.69
C ASN A 93 9.10 -16.76 1.05
N HIS A 94 10.28 -16.16 1.17
CA HIS A 94 10.58 -14.82 0.67
C HIS A 94 12.05 -14.73 0.25
N ALA A 95 12.36 -13.87 -0.72
CA ALA A 95 13.73 -13.60 -1.11
C ALA A 95 14.52 -12.95 0.05
N PRO A 96 15.84 -13.24 0.19
CA PRO A 96 16.70 -12.66 1.22
C PRO A 96 17.19 -11.24 0.86
N ASP A 97 16.31 -10.44 0.26
CA ASP A 97 16.54 -9.01 -0.04
C ASP A 97 16.36 -8.14 1.22
N SER A 98 16.57 -6.82 1.09
CA SER A 98 16.44 -5.88 2.21
C SER A 98 15.02 -5.93 2.79
N SER A 99 14.92 -5.90 4.12
CA SER A 99 13.65 -5.83 4.84
C SER A 99 13.11 -4.41 4.97
N PHE A 100 14.00 -3.41 4.94
CA PHE A 100 13.66 -2.02 5.22
C PHE A 100 13.66 -1.17 3.93
N PRO A 101 12.61 -0.35 3.70
CA PRO A 101 11.30 -0.41 4.35
C PRO A 101 10.45 -1.57 3.78
N SER A 102 9.31 -1.87 4.42
CA SER A 102 8.36 -2.87 3.87
C SER A 102 7.68 -2.36 2.58
N ASP A 103 7.88 -3.05 1.45
CA ASP A 103 7.23 -2.68 0.17
C ASP A 103 5.70 -2.76 0.22
N HIS A 104 5.14 -3.83 0.80
CA HIS A 104 3.69 -4.02 0.90
C HIS A 104 3.04 -2.88 1.68
N THR A 105 3.66 -2.51 2.81
CA THR A 105 3.20 -1.41 3.65
C THR A 105 3.41 -0.08 2.94
N THR A 106 4.56 0.14 2.31
CA THR A 106 4.88 1.40 1.60
C THR A 106 3.83 1.69 0.53
N VAL A 107 3.54 0.71 -0.32
CA VAL A 107 2.59 0.87 -1.42
C VAL A 107 1.17 1.11 -0.91
N LEU A 108 0.65 0.24 -0.04
CA LEU A 108 -0.75 0.34 0.40
C LEU A 108 -1.01 1.54 1.30
N CYS A 109 -0.03 1.90 2.15
CA CYS A 109 -0.12 3.09 3.00
C CYS A 109 -0.09 4.36 2.14
N THR A 110 0.74 4.41 1.09
CA THR A 110 0.75 5.53 0.13
C THR A 110 -0.60 5.71 -0.56
N ILE A 111 -1.20 4.62 -1.04
CA ILE A 111 -2.53 4.66 -1.68
C ILE A 111 -3.56 5.16 -0.66
N SER A 112 -3.59 4.60 0.55
CA SER A 112 -4.50 5.01 1.62
C SER A 112 -4.38 6.50 1.94
N PHE A 113 -3.17 7.02 2.11
CA PHE A 113 -2.95 8.44 2.40
C PHE A 113 -3.37 9.36 1.25
N VAL A 114 -3.17 8.95 0.00
CA VAL A 114 -3.69 9.72 -1.14
C VAL A 114 -5.22 9.78 -1.11
N PHE A 115 -5.91 8.67 -0.84
CA PHE A 115 -7.37 8.68 -0.70
C PHE A 115 -7.85 9.57 0.46
N LEU A 116 -7.23 9.45 1.63
CA LEU A 116 -7.56 10.28 2.81
C LEU A 116 -7.30 11.77 2.57
N TRP A 117 -6.30 12.11 1.78
CA TRP A 117 -6.05 13.50 1.39
C TRP A 117 -7.08 14.01 0.38
N ARG A 118 -7.34 13.23 -0.67
CA ARG A 118 -8.12 13.62 -1.86
C ARG A 118 -9.62 13.69 -1.61
N GLU A 119 -10.13 12.72 -0.89
CA GLU A 119 -11.56 12.56 -0.58
C GLU A 119 -11.87 13.04 0.85
N ALA A 120 -10.91 13.75 1.45
CA ALA A 120 -10.87 14.19 2.83
C ALA A 120 -10.85 13.05 3.88
N VAL A 121 -10.68 13.43 5.14
CA VAL A 121 -10.56 12.53 6.31
C VAL A 121 -11.76 11.58 6.47
N LYS A 122 -12.91 11.89 5.84
CA LYS A 122 -14.10 11.02 5.83
C LYS A 122 -14.09 9.98 4.71
N SER A 123 -13.01 9.84 3.93
CA SER A 123 -12.89 8.81 2.90
C SER A 123 -12.99 7.42 3.53
N ILE A 124 -14.12 6.76 3.27
CA ILE A 124 -14.37 5.37 3.68
C ILE A 124 -13.34 4.46 2.99
N VAL A 125 -13.05 4.71 1.71
CA VAL A 125 -12.05 3.94 0.95
C VAL A 125 -10.67 4.08 1.57
N GLY A 126 -10.21 5.31 1.81
CA GLY A 126 -8.91 5.57 2.44
C GLY A 126 -8.78 4.91 3.81
N SER A 127 -9.84 4.96 4.62
CA SER A 127 -9.89 4.33 5.95
C SER A 127 -9.85 2.80 5.88
N LEU A 128 -10.64 2.19 4.99
CA LEU A 128 -10.62 0.73 4.78
C LEU A 128 -9.26 0.25 4.29
N LEU A 129 -8.62 1.01 3.38
CA LEU A 129 -7.27 0.72 2.92
C LEU A 129 -6.25 0.83 4.07
N LEU A 130 -6.38 1.82 4.95
CA LEU A 130 -5.47 1.99 6.09
C LEU A 130 -5.57 0.83 7.06
N ILE A 131 -6.80 0.44 7.43
CA ILE A 131 -7.07 -0.71 8.29
C ILE A 131 -6.52 -1.99 7.64
N SER A 132 -6.81 -2.21 6.36
CA SER A 132 -6.28 -3.37 5.63
C SER A 132 -4.75 -3.38 5.61
N THR A 133 -4.11 -2.22 5.43
CA THR A 133 -2.65 -2.06 5.46
C THR A 133 -2.08 -2.38 6.84
N ALA A 134 -2.76 -1.96 7.92
CA ALA A 134 -2.36 -2.29 9.28
C ALA A 134 -2.45 -3.81 9.55
N CYS A 135 -3.51 -4.47 9.08
CA CYS A 135 -3.63 -5.93 9.15
C CYS A 135 -2.50 -6.63 8.38
N ILE A 136 -2.18 -6.17 7.16
CA ILE A 136 -1.07 -6.69 6.36
C ILE A 136 0.25 -6.47 7.09
N ALA A 137 0.55 -5.26 7.54
CA ALA A 137 1.77 -4.92 8.25
C ALA A 137 1.98 -5.81 9.49
N TRP A 138 0.94 -5.97 10.30
CA TRP A 138 0.97 -6.88 11.44
C TRP A 138 1.24 -8.32 10.99
N ALA A 139 0.51 -8.82 10.00
CA ALA A 139 0.68 -10.19 9.51
C ALA A 139 2.09 -10.44 8.95
N ARG A 140 2.74 -9.45 8.33
CA ARG A 140 4.12 -9.55 7.81
C ARG A 140 5.15 -9.70 8.94
N ILE A 141 4.94 -9.04 10.08
CA ILE A 141 5.76 -9.25 11.29
C ILE A 141 5.44 -10.61 11.90
N TYR A 142 4.15 -10.92 12.04
CA TYR A 142 3.65 -12.17 12.62
C TYR A 142 4.20 -13.42 11.92
N VAL A 143 4.25 -13.42 10.58
CA VAL A 143 4.79 -14.55 9.79
C VAL A 143 6.31 -14.52 9.61
N GLY A 144 7.01 -13.55 10.22
CA GLY A 144 8.47 -13.55 10.34
C GLY A 144 9.26 -13.02 9.14
N VAL A 145 8.67 -12.13 8.33
CA VAL A 145 9.35 -11.59 7.13
C VAL A 145 9.76 -10.12 7.24
N HIS A 146 9.28 -9.41 8.26
CA HIS A 146 9.62 -8.01 8.54
C HIS A 146 9.70 -7.72 10.04
N PHE A 147 10.43 -6.68 10.36
CA PHE A 147 10.48 -6.06 11.66
C PHE A 147 9.45 -4.94 11.83
N PRO A 148 9.05 -4.59 13.07
CA PRO A 148 8.24 -3.42 13.35
C PRO A 148 8.81 -2.12 12.77
N PHE A 149 10.13 -1.92 12.82
CA PHE A 149 10.74 -0.69 12.28
C PHE A 149 10.72 -0.64 10.74
N ASP A 150 10.67 -1.79 10.05
CA ASP A 150 10.42 -1.84 8.60
C ASP A 150 9.06 -1.23 8.24
N ILE A 151 8.06 -1.47 9.09
CA ILE A 151 6.69 -0.96 8.94
C ILE A 151 6.65 0.54 9.24
N ILE A 152 7.29 1.00 10.31
CA ILE A 152 7.34 2.43 10.66
C ILE A 152 8.07 3.21 9.58
N GLY A 153 9.20 2.70 9.09
CA GLY A 153 9.92 3.28 7.95
C GLY A 153 9.06 3.36 6.69
N ALA A 154 8.33 2.30 6.37
CA ALA A 154 7.40 2.28 5.24
C ALA A 154 6.30 3.34 5.34
N VAL A 155 5.74 3.57 6.55
CA VAL A 155 4.77 4.64 6.79
C VAL A 155 5.40 6.02 6.56
N PHE A 156 6.64 6.23 7.00
CA PHE A 156 7.35 7.49 6.76
C PHE A 156 7.61 7.73 5.26
N VAL A 157 8.08 6.70 4.53
CA VAL A 157 8.26 6.77 3.07
C VAL A 157 6.94 7.08 2.37
N ALA A 158 5.85 6.44 2.79
CA ALA A 158 4.52 6.71 2.24
C ALA A 158 4.08 8.16 2.47
N LEU A 159 4.29 8.73 3.67
CA LEU A 159 3.99 10.13 3.96
C LEU A 159 4.78 11.08 3.07
N VAL A 160 6.09 10.86 2.91
CA VAL A 160 6.96 11.68 2.05
C VAL A 160 6.52 11.61 0.59
N ALA A 161 6.19 10.40 0.10
CA ALA A 161 5.74 10.20 -1.27
C ALA A 161 4.37 10.83 -1.53
N THR A 162 3.41 10.71 -0.60
CA THR A 162 2.12 11.38 -0.67
C THR A 162 2.30 12.90 -0.66
N ALA A 163 3.11 13.46 0.24
CA ALA A 163 3.38 14.89 0.29
C ALA A 163 4.06 15.40 -1.00
N SER A 164 4.95 14.61 -1.60
CA SER A 164 5.56 14.91 -2.89
C SER A 164 4.53 14.93 -4.02
N ALA A 165 3.60 13.96 -4.05
CA ALA A 165 2.50 13.96 -5.02
C ALA A 165 1.53 15.14 -4.81
N MET A 166 1.29 15.54 -3.56
CA MET A 166 0.53 16.75 -3.23
C MET A 166 1.22 18.01 -3.76
N TYR A 167 2.54 18.11 -3.62
CA TYR A 167 3.31 19.23 -4.16
C TYR A 167 3.28 19.27 -5.69
N LEU A 168 3.36 18.10 -6.33
CA LEU A 168 3.28 17.95 -7.79
C LEU A 168 1.84 18.02 -8.34
N SER A 169 0.87 18.34 -7.49
CA SER A 169 -0.54 18.36 -7.81
C SER A 169 -0.93 19.14 -9.07
N PRO A 170 -0.40 20.35 -9.31
CA PRO A 170 -0.82 21.13 -10.48
C PRO A 170 -0.37 20.47 -11.79
N TYR A 171 0.78 19.79 -11.77
CA TYR A 171 1.33 19.09 -12.93
C TYR A 171 0.57 17.80 -13.23
N ILE A 172 0.25 17.00 -12.21
CA ILE A 172 -0.56 15.79 -12.38
C ILE A 172 -1.93 16.16 -12.96
N GLN A 173 -2.56 17.20 -12.40
CA GLN A 173 -3.85 17.70 -12.88
C GLN A 173 -3.78 18.19 -14.33
N ARG A 174 -2.75 18.95 -14.68
CA ARG A 174 -2.62 19.56 -16.01
C ARG A 174 -2.27 18.55 -17.10
N TYR A 175 -1.37 17.62 -16.83
CA TYR A 175 -0.78 16.77 -17.86
C TYR A 175 -1.30 15.33 -17.83
N LEU A 176 -1.54 14.74 -16.66
CA LEU A 176 -1.86 13.31 -16.56
C LEU A 176 -3.37 13.04 -16.53
N VAL A 177 -4.18 13.90 -15.91
CA VAL A 177 -5.63 13.73 -15.86
C VAL A 177 -6.27 13.69 -17.26
N PRO A 178 -5.93 14.58 -18.22
CA PRO A 178 -6.48 14.49 -19.58
C PRO A 178 -6.15 13.17 -20.29
N ILE A 179 -4.93 12.65 -20.07
CA ILE A 179 -4.49 11.37 -20.64
C ILE A 179 -5.28 10.22 -20.02
N ASN A 180 -5.45 10.22 -18.70
CA ASN A 180 -6.25 9.22 -17.98
C ASN A 180 -7.71 9.19 -18.48
N GLU A 181 -8.32 10.36 -18.67
CA GLU A 181 -9.67 10.48 -19.24
C GLU A 181 -9.74 10.01 -20.69
N PHE A 182 -8.72 10.31 -21.50
CA PHE A 182 -8.64 9.84 -22.88
C PHE A 182 -8.56 8.32 -22.94
N ILE A 183 -7.67 7.70 -22.16
CA ILE A 183 -7.53 6.23 -22.07
C ILE A 183 -8.86 5.61 -21.62
N TYR A 184 -9.49 6.16 -20.59
CA TYR A 184 -10.77 5.65 -20.10
C TYR A 184 -11.86 5.64 -21.18
N LYS A 185 -11.97 6.74 -21.96
CA LYS A 185 -12.92 6.85 -23.07
C LYS A 185 -12.57 5.91 -24.23
N ALA A 186 -11.29 5.76 -24.54
CA ALA A 186 -10.81 4.87 -25.61
C ALA A 186 -11.15 3.39 -25.35
N LEU A 187 -11.29 2.98 -24.08
CA LEU A 187 -11.75 1.65 -23.69
C LEU A 187 -13.27 1.43 -23.89
N GLY A 188 -13.96 2.33 -24.61
CA GLY A 188 -15.40 2.23 -24.88
C GLY A 188 -16.29 2.55 -23.68
N LYS A 189 -15.71 3.03 -22.57
CA LYS A 189 -16.45 3.45 -21.39
C LYS A 189 -16.73 4.95 -21.48
N ALA A 190 -17.87 5.31 -22.06
CA ALA A 190 -18.38 6.67 -21.95
C ALA A 190 -18.72 6.96 -20.48
N PRO A 191 -18.39 8.15 -19.94
CA PRO A 191 -18.93 8.55 -18.65
C PRO A 191 -20.46 8.45 -18.73
N LYS A 192 -21.09 7.81 -17.74
CA LYS A 192 -22.53 7.93 -17.56
C LYS A 192 -22.80 9.42 -17.32
N VAL A 193 -23.09 10.17 -18.38
CA VAL A 193 -23.69 11.49 -18.26
C VAL A 193 -24.95 11.25 -17.43
N ILE A 194 -24.99 11.81 -16.23
CA ILE A 194 -26.22 11.88 -15.44
C ILE A 194 -27.14 12.79 -16.25
N ALA A 195 -27.90 12.18 -17.16
CA ALA A 195 -28.99 12.83 -17.87
C ALA A 195 -30.06 13.13 -16.81
N GLY A 196 -30.04 14.33 -16.24
CA GLY A 196 -31.04 14.65 -15.23
C GLY A 196 -30.90 15.96 -14.49
N LEU A 197 -30.45 17.07 -15.10
CA LEU A 197 -30.73 18.41 -14.60
C LEU A 197 -30.84 19.44 -15.74
N GLN A 198 -31.86 19.29 -16.58
CA GLN A 198 -32.50 20.41 -17.27
C GLN A 198 -34.00 20.13 -17.36
N LYS A 199 -34.69 20.34 -16.24
CA LYS A 199 -36.09 20.78 -16.20
C LYS A 199 -36.23 21.74 -15.02
N ARG A 200 -36.09 23.03 -15.30
CA ARG A 200 -36.90 24.14 -14.79
C ARG A 200 -36.51 25.39 -15.54
#